data_AF-A0A1T4QS62-F1
#
_entry.id   AF-A0A1T4QS62-F1
#
_cell.length_a   1.000
_cell.length_b   1.000
_cell.length_c   1.000
_cell.angle_alpha   90.00
_cell.angle_beta   90.00
_cell.angle_gamma   90.00
#
_symmetry.space_group_name_H-M   'P 1'
#
loop_
_entity.id
_entity.type
_entity.pdbx_description
1 polymer ?
#
loop_
_entity_poly.entity_id
_entity_poly.type
_entity_poly.pdbx_seq_one_letter_code
_entity_poly.pdbx_strand_id
1 'polypeptide(L)'
;MDQPSSIKLFKENNICCVWDEENEDWYFSIEDFILFLTDCANSDEYIEEMLSRDESLAFNWNTICVTVQMSGENEQIHEVQAVNTQGLFRIIQSIP
;
A
#
# COMPACT_ATOMS: atom_id res chain seq x y z
N MET A 1 4.29 -2.79 29.04
CA MET A 1 3.21 -3.28 28.16
C MET A 1 3.69 -2.99 26.76
N ASP A 2 4.31 -3.99 26.12
CA ASP A 2 4.73 -3.89 24.74
C ASP A 2 3.49 -3.86 23.84
N GLN A 3 3.24 -2.73 23.21
CA GLN A 3 2.42 -2.65 22.00
C GLN A 3 3.34 -2.01 20.96
N PRO A 4 3.69 -2.76 19.90
CA PRO A 4 2.89 -2.68 18.68
C PRO A 4 2.87 -4.00 17.90
N SER A 5 1.75 -4.72 17.92
CA SER A 5 1.58 -5.94 17.13
C SER A 5 1.43 -5.66 15.62
N SER A 6 0.96 -4.48 15.22
CA SER A 6 0.67 -4.16 13.82
C SER A 6 1.92 -3.97 12.94
N ILE A 7 2.95 -3.29 13.44
CA ILE A 7 4.21 -3.07 12.69
C ILE A 7 4.94 -4.41 12.46
N LYS A 8 4.79 -5.36 13.38
CA LYS A 8 5.44 -6.67 13.26
C LYS A 8 4.88 -7.51 12.12
N LEU A 9 3.56 -7.43 11.88
CA LEU A 9 2.90 -8.15 10.80
C LEU A 9 3.43 -7.72 9.41
N PHE A 10 3.65 -6.41 9.22
CA PHE A 10 4.14 -5.88 7.95
C PHE A 10 5.64 -6.14 7.74
N LYS A 11 6.44 -6.09 8.80
CA LYS A 11 7.86 -6.44 8.76
C LYS A 11 8.12 -7.91 8.44
N GLU A 12 7.28 -8.82 8.92
CA GLU A 12 7.41 -10.26 8.61
C GLU A 12 7.04 -10.59 7.16
N ASN A 13 6.23 -9.74 6.51
CA ASN A 13 5.77 -9.91 5.13
C ASN A 13 6.46 -8.95 4.12
N ASN A 14 7.56 -8.29 4.54
CA ASN A 14 8.34 -7.37 3.72
C ASN A 14 7.52 -6.24 3.05
N ILE A 15 6.45 -5.77 3.70
CA ILE A 15 5.67 -4.64 3.18
C ILE A 15 6.40 -3.34 3.52
N CYS A 16 6.78 -2.57 2.49
CA CYS A 16 7.40 -1.27 2.69
C CYS A 16 6.37 -0.27 3.26
N CYS A 17 6.71 0.33 4.38
CA CYS A 17 5.91 1.36 5.01
C CYS A 17 6.79 2.49 5.56
N VAL A 18 6.28 3.72 5.53
CA VAL A 18 6.94 4.90 6.07
C VAL A 18 5.95 5.69 6.92
N TRP A 19 6.43 6.21 8.05
CA TRP A 19 5.68 7.14 8.87
C TRP A 19 5.88 8.56 8.34
N ASP A 20 4.80 9.26 8.05
CA ASP A 20 4.82 10.66 7.66
C ASP A 20 4.49 11.54 8.87
N GLU A 21 5.47 12.34 9.30
CA GLU A 21 5.31 13.21 10.48
C GLU A 21 4.38 14.39 10.23
N GLU A 22 4.25 14.87 8.99
CA GLU A 22 3.43 16.03 8.65
C GLU A 22 1.93 15.73 8.73
N ASN A 23 1.53 14.57 8.21
CA ASN A 23 0.15 14.12 8.19
C ASN A 23 -0.21 13.22 9.39
N GLU A 24 0.78 12.87 10.23
CA GLU A 24 0.63 11.92 11.36
C GLU A 24 0.00 10.59 10.93
N ASP A 25 0.43 10.04 9.78
CA ASP A 25 -0.14 8.82 9.20
C ASP A 25 0.95 7.90 8.62
N TRP A 26 0.60 6.63 8.46
CA TRP A 26 1.43 5.65 7.76
C TRP A 26 1.11 5.61 6.28
N TYR A 27 2.15 5.53 5.46
CA TYR A 27 2.06 5.26 4.04
C TYR A 27 2.61 3.86 3.74
N PHE A 28 1.91 3.14 2.88
CA PHE A 28 2.18 1.74 2.54
C PHE A 28 2.35 1.59 1.03
N SER A 29 3.36 0.84 0.60
CA SER A 29 3.55 0.46 -0.80
C SER A 29 2.31 -0.26 -1.33
N ILE A 30 1.74 0.23 -2.43
CA ILE A 30 0.58 -0.40 -3.07
C ILE A 30 0.98 -1.75 -3.66
N GLU A 31 2.12 -1.81 -4.33
CA GLU A 31 2.64 -3.03 -4.97
C GLU A 31 2.82 -4.16 -3.94
N ASP A 32 3.57 -3.91 -2.87
CA ASP A 32 3.83 -4.91 -1.83
C ASP A 32 2.52 -5.43 -1.23
N PHE A 33 1.56 -4.53 -1.03
CA PHE A 33 0.29 -4.86 -0.40
C PHE A 33 -0.62 -5.67 -1.32
N ILE A 34 -0.67 -5.35 -2.62
CA ILE A 34 -1.40 -6.13 -3.61
C ILE A 34 -0.80 -7.52 -3.74
N LEU A 35 0.53 -7.62 -3.89
CA LEU A 35 1.24 -8.91 -3.96
C LEU A 35 0.96 -9.75 -2.70
N PHE A 36 1.03 -9.15 -1.52
CA PHE A 36 0.77 -9.82 -0.24
C PHE A 36 -0.66 -10.32 -0.09
N LEU A 37 -1.67 -9.52 -0.46
CA LEU A 37 -3.07 -9.88 -0.23
C LEU A 37 -3.65 -10.85 -1.26
N THR A 38 -3.10 -10.87 -2.46
CA THR A 38 -3.74 -11.51 -3.61
C THR A 38 -2.97 -12.72 -4.13
N ASP A 39 -1.74 -12.91 -3.65
CA ASP A 39 -0.78 -13.89 -4.17
C ASP A 39 -0.61 -13.80 -5.70
N CYS A 40 -0.89 -12.63 -6.30
CA CYS A 40 -0.79 -12.43 -7.75
C CYS A 40 0.68 -12.38 -8.20
N ALA A 41 0.94 -12.77 -9.45
CA ALA A 41 2.28 -12.71 -10.02
C ALA A 41 2.69 -11.30 -10.50
N ASN A 42 1.72 -10.43 -10.76
CA ASN A 42 1.93 -9.07 -11.28
C ASN A 42 0.91 -8.12 -10.66
N SER A 43 1.39 -7.17 -9.87
CA SER A 43 0.55 -6.18 -9.18
C SER A 43 -0.14 -5.22 -10.14
N ASP A 44 0.52 -4.79 -11.20
CA ASP A 44 -0.02 -3.81 -12.15
C ASP A 44 -1.24 -4.39 -12.88
N GLU A 45 -1.12 -5.63 -13.37
CA GLU A 45 -2.22 -6.35 -14.00
C GLU A 45 -3.40 -6.52 -13.01
N TYR A 46 -3.10 -6.89 -11.76
CA TYR A 46 -4.14 -7.01 -10.74
C TYR A 46 -4.82 -5.66 -10.45
N ILE A 47 -4.05 -4.57 -10.35
CA ILE A 47 -4.59 -3.22 -10.12
C ILE A 47 -5.48 -2.81 -11.30
N GLU A 48 -5.05 -3.00 -12.53
CA GLU A 48 -5.87 -2.69 -13.72
C GLU A 48 -7.20 -3.46 -13.68
N GLU A 49 -7.16 -4.75 -13.38
CA GLU A 49 -8.36 -5.56 -13.23
C GLU A 49 -9.25 -5.09 -12.07
N MET A 50 -8.67 -4.79 -10.91
CA MET A 50 -9.37 -4.28 -9.73
C MET A 50 -10.09 -2.96 -10.04
N LEU A 51 -9.41 -2.03 -10.70
CA LEU A 51 -9.98 -0.74 -11.11
C LEU A 51 -11.07 -0.90 -12.17
N SER A 52 -10.98 -1.90 -13.04
CA SER A 52 -12.04 -2.20 -14.01
C SER A 52 -13.34 -2.69 -13.35
N ARG A 53 -13.24 -3.31 -12.16
CA ARG A 53 -14.36 -3.86 -11.39
C ARG A 53 -14.97 -2.83 -10.44
N ASP A 54 -14.17 -1.85 -9.97
CA ASP A 54 -14.59 -0.80 -9.03
C ASP A 54 -14.39 0.60 -9.64
N GLU A 55 -15.41 1.05 -10.38
CA GLU A 55 -15.42 2.37 -11.02
C GLU A 55 -15.26 3.54 -10.02
N SER A 56 -15.74 3.37 -8.79
CA SER A 56 -15.62 4.41 -7.75
C SER A 56 -14.18 4.56 -7.27
N LEU A 57 -13.46 3.44 -7.13
CA LEU A 57 -12.03 3.44 -6.82
C LEU A 57 -11.25 4.02 -8.01
N ALA A 58 -11.53 3.54 -9.23
CA ALA A 58 -10.89 4.02 -10.45
C ALA A 58 -11.00 5.53 -10.62
N PHE A 59 -12.19 6.09 -10.35
CA PHE A 59 -12.43 7.53 -10.45
C PHE A 59 -11.54 8.35 -9.49
N ASN A 60 -11.24 7.81 -8.30
CA ASN A 60 -10.47 8.50 -7.26
C ASN A 60 -9.02 7.99 -7.13
N TRP A 61 -8.56 7.13 -8.02
CA TRP A 61 -7.30 6.41 -7.88
C TRP A 61 -6.11 7.36 -7.69
N ASN A 62 -5.98 8.37 -8.56
CA ASN A 62 -4.92 9.38 -8.51
C ASN A 62 -4.99 10.32 -7.29
N THR A 63 -6.12 10.33 -6.57
CA THR A 63 -6.26 11.11 -5.33
C THR A 63 -5.87 10.28 -4.11
N ILE A 64 -6.14 8.98 -4.15
CA ILE A 64 -5.83 8.04 -3.06
C ILE A 64 -4.35 7.65 -3.09
N CYS A 65 -3.79 7.47 -4.28
CA CYS A 65 -2.40 7.08 -4.49
C CYS A 65 -1.51 8.31 -4.55
N VAL A 66 -0.45 8.29 -3.75
CA VAL A 66 0.58 9.33 -3.73
C VAL A 66 1.95 8.70 -3.93
N THR A 67 2.90 9.49 -4.42
CA THR A 67 4.30 9.06 -4.49
C THR A 67 5.00 9.45 -3.19
N VAL A 68 5.63 8.48 -2.53
CA VAL A 68 6.35 8.72 -1.26
C VAL A 68 7.75 8.11 -1.37
N GLN A 69 8.72 8.75 -0.72
CA GLN A 69 10.07 8.18 -0.60
C GLN A 69 10.09 7.19 0.56
N MET A 70 10.47 5.95 0.27
CA MET A 70 10.60 4.91 1.29
C MET A 70 11.85 4.05 1.05
N SER A 71 12.37 3.51 2.15
CA SER A 71 13.53 2.61 2.12
C SER A 71 13.05 1.18 1.92
N GLY A 72 13.52 0.52 0.86
CA GLY A 72 13.28 -0.91 0.66
C GLY A 72 14.24 -1.79 1.48
N GLU A 73 14.20 -3.10 1.23
CA GLU A 73 15.03 -4.12 1.91
C GLU A 73 16.54 -3.80 1.90
N ASN A 74 17.04 -3.14 0.86
CA ASN A 74 18.46 -2.79 0.70
C ASN A 74 18.85 -1.42 1.26
N GLU A 75 18.01 -0.80 2.10
CA GLU A 75 18.18 0.57 2.63
C GLU A 75 18.29 1.68 1.55
N GLN A 76 18.05 1.34 0.28
CA GLN A 76 18.01 2.29 -0.82
C GLN A 76 16.66 2.99 -0.84
N ILE A 77 16.70 4.32 -0.77
CA ILE A 77 15.51 5.17 -0.88
C ILE A 77 15.10 5.25 -2.34
N HIS A 78 13.84 4.97 -2.61
CA HIS A 78 13.24 5.11 -3.93
C HIS A 78 11.82 5.66 -3.81
N GLU A 79 11.32 6.20 -4.92
CA GLU A 79 9.95 6.67 -5.02
C GLU A 79 9.02 5.48 -5.25
N VAL A 80 8.00 5.35 -4.41
CA VAL A 80 7.03 4.26 -4.46
C VAL A 80 5.63 4.85 -4.50
N GLN A 81 4.75 4.22 -5.30
CA GLN A 81 3.31 4.49 -5.22
C GLN A 81 2.76 3.92 -3.92
N ALA A 82 2.26 4.79 -3.07
CA ALA A 82 1.80 4.45 -1.74
C ALA A 82 0.40 5.00 -1.46
N VAL A 83 -0.22 4.42 -0.45
CA VAL A 83 -1.49 4.91 0.11
C VAL A 83 -1.35 5.09 1.60
N ASN A 84 -2.10 6.06 2.13
CA ASN A 84 -2.24 6.21 3.57
C ASN A 84 -3.18 5.13 4.15
N THR A 85 -3.39 5.12 5.47
CA THR A 85 -4.25 4.12 6.14
C THR A 85 -5.67 4.07 5.54
N GLN A 86 -6.27 5.22 5.23
CA GLN A 86 -7.61 5.28 4.65
C GLN A 86 -7.63 4.73 3.21
N GLY A 87 -6.65 5.09 2.39
CA GLY A 87 -6.50 4.58 1.03
C GLY A 87 -6.29 3.08 1.00
N LEU A 88 -5.51 2.55 1.96
CA LEU A 88 -5.29 1.12 2.12
C LEU A 88 -6.60 0.37 2.35
N PHE A 89 -7.42 0.80 3.30
CA PHE A 89 -8.73 0.19 3.54
C PHE A 89 -9.66 0.27 2.32
N ARG A 90 -9.56 1.36 1.54
CA ARG A 90 -10.34 1.50 0.31
C ARG A 90 -9.94 0.48 -0.75
N ILE A 91 -8.65 0.19 -0.88
CA ILE A 91 -8.12 -0.86 -1.78
C ILE A 91 -8.57 -2.25 -1.32
N ILE A 92 -8.44 -2.55 -0.01
CA ILE A 92 -8.85 -3.85 0.55
C ILE A 92 -10.32 -4.16 0.22
N GLN A 93 -11.19 -3.16 0.26
CA GLN A 93 -12.62 -3.33 -0.06
C GLN A 93 -12.88 -3.73 -1.53
N SER A 94 -11.94 -3.47 -2.44
CA SER A 94 -12.04 -3.80 -3.86
C SER A 94 -11.39 -5.15 -4.23
N ILE A 95 -10.73 -5.80 -3.28
CA ILE A 95 -10.17 -7.14 -3.43
C ILE A 95 -11.27 -8.16 -3.06
N PRO A 96 -11.72 -9.02 -4.01
CA PRO A 96 -12.81 -9.96 -3.81
C PRO A 96 -12.45 -11.19 -2.97
#